data_AF-G2FGF7-F1
#
_entry.id   AF-G2FGF7-F1
#
_cell.length_a   1.000
_cell.length_b   1.000
_cell.length_c   1.000
_cell.angle_alpha   90.00
_cell.angle_beta   90.00
_cell.angle_gamma   90.00
#
_symmetry.space_group_name_H-M   'P 1'
#
loop_
_entity.id
_entity.type
_entity.pdbx_description
1 polymer ?
#
loop_
_entity_poly.entity_id
_entity_poly.type
_entity_poly.pdbx_seq_one_letter_code
_entity_poly.pdbx_strand_id
1 'polypeptide(L)'
;MQTALENSAIYVTADAPPLSGSALEDLCQSYLVVKSTIDRLSRRYDEELLEKLIYVRRLDASLVENQEAMDGWLADLLPMLNSDLGISESCELKWLNESETGTGEAGLLVERKVHGISTDKFIPADFFATVEYRNIIELGEKLSGLLDDDAFVQRGEKNIRSVVFGRHLNG
;
A
#
# COMPACT_ATOMS: atom_id res chain seq x y z
N MET A 1 -1.47 -10.23 -25.39
CA MET A 1 -1.26 -10.47 -23.95
C MET A 1 -2.42 -11.31 -23.43
N GLN A 2 -2.52 -12.60 -23.80
CA GLN A 2 -3.72 -13.40 -23.52
C GLN A 2 -3.38 -14.90 -23.42
N THR A 3 -2.34 -15.26 -22.67
CA THR A 3 -1.93 -16.68 -22.58
C THR A 3 -1.25 -17.04 -21.26
N ALA A 4 -1.46 -16.24 -20.20
CA ALA A 4 -0.95 -16.54 -18.85
C ALA A 4 -2.04 -16.66 -17.77
N LEU A 5 -3.30 -16.31 -18.10
CA LEU A 5 -4.42 -16.22 -17.16
C LEU A 5 -5.41 -17.39 -17.22
N GLU A 6 -5.31 -18.27 -18.22
CA GLU A 6 -6.35 -19.29 -18.48
C GLU A 6 -6.42 -20.41 -17.41
N ASN A 7 -5.51 -20.48 -16.44
CA ASN A 7 -5.48 -21.55 -15.43
C ASN A 7 -5.02 -21.10 -14.03
N SER A 8 -5.16 -19.83 -13.67
CA SER A 8 -4.89 -19.34 -12.32
C SER A 8 -6.21 -19.06 -11.58
N ALA A 9 -6.42 -19.71 -10.44
CA ALA A 9 -7.51 -19.43 -9.52
C ALA A 9 -6.94 -19.07 -8.13
N ILE A 10 -7.54 -18.13 -7.42
CA ILE A 10 -7.17 -17.78 -6.04
C ILE A 10 -8.30 -18.28 -5.15
N TYR A 11 -8.00 -19.19 -4.22
CA TYR A 11 -8.99 -19.76 -3.32
C TYR A 11 -8.90 -19.05 -1.97
N VAL A 12 -9.92 -18.28 -1.66
CA VAL A 12 -9.85 -17.29 -0.58
C VAL A 12 -10.04 -17.91 0.81
N THR A 13 -10.67 -19.08 0.95
CA THR A 13 -10.59 -19.97 2.13
C THR A 13 -11.07 -21.38 1.74
N ALA A 14 -10.95 -22.39 2.64
CA ALA A 14 -11.43 -23.76 2.39
C ALA A 14 -12.96 -23.87 2.23
N ASP A 15 -13.70 -22.90 2.78
CA ASP A 15 -15.18 -22.86 2.78
C ASP A 15 -15.77 -21.69 1.97
N ALA A 16 -14.95 -20.75 1.48
CA ALA A 16 -15.41 -19.68 0.58
C ALA A 16 -15.44 -20.17 -0.87
N PRO A 17 -16.48 -19.78 -1.66
CA PRO A 17 -16.47 -20.04 -3.08
C PRO A 17 -15.19 -19.43 -3.71
N PRO A 18 -14.49 -20.17 -4.59
CA PRO A 18 -13.24 -19.70 -5.17
C PRO A 18 -13.40 -18.35 -5.85
N LEU A 19 -12.44 -17.44 -5.62
CA LEU A 19 -12.31 -16.26 -6.45
C LEU A 19 -11.89 -16.74 -7.84
N SER A 20 -12.86 -16.80 -8.74
CA SER A 20 -12.72 -17.43 -10.04
C SER A 20 -13.51 -16.64 -11.09
N GLY A 21 -13.09 -16.76 -12.35
CA GLY A 21 -13.67 -15.98 -13.45
C GLY A 21 -13.42 -14.47 -13.29
N SER A 22 -14.43 -13.67 -13.63
CA SER A 22 -14.34 -12.20 -13.71
C SER A 22 -13.79 -11.51 -12.46
N ALA A 23 -14.16 -11.94 -11.25
CA ALA A 23 -13.72 -11.29 -10.01
C ALA A 23 -12.20 -11.40 -9.78
N LEU A 24 -11.60 -12.54 -10.15
CA LEU A 24 -10.15 -12.71 -10.09
C LEU A 24 -9.44 -11.93 -11.20
N GLU A 25 -10.01 -11.93 -12.41
CA GLU A 25 -9.49 -11.13 -13.52
C GLU A 25 -9.47 -9.63 -13.17
N ASP A 26 -10.55 -9.13 -12.57
CA ASP A 26 -10.66 -7.74 -12.11
C ASP A 26 -9.65 -7.39 -11.01
N LEU A 27 -9.40 -8.32 -10.07
CA LEU A 27 -8.39 -8.14 -9.02
C LEU A 27 -6.98 -8.11 -9.62
N CYS A 28 -6.65 -9.06 -10.50
CA CYS A 28 -5.37 -9.10 -11.20
C CYS A 28 -5.16 -7.84 -12.04
N GLN A 29 -6.20 -7.37 -12.74
CA GLN A 29 -6.14 -6.14 -13.52
C GLN A 29 -5.93 -4.91 -12.62
N SER A 30 -6.64 -4.83 -11.49
CA SER A 30 -6.46 -3.77 -10.49
C SER A 30 -5.03 -3.76 -9.96
N TYR A 31 -4.48 -4.92 -9.63
CA TYR A 31 -3.09 -5.07 -9.17
C TYR A 31 -2.08 -4.59 -10.22
N LEU A 32 -2.24 -4.98 -11.49
CA LEU A 32 -1.34 -4.55 -12.56
C LEU A 32 -1.39 -3.03 -12.78
N VAL A 33 -2.58 -2.42 -12.71
CA VAL A 33 -2.76 -0.97 -12.81
C VAL A 33 -2.07 -0.25 -11.66
N VAL A 34 -2.27 -0.71 -10.42
CA VAL A 34 -1.63 -0.13 -9.23
C VAL A 34 -0.11 -0.28 -9.31
N LYS A 35 0.39 -1.47 -9.65
CA LYS A 35 1.83 -1.69 -9.82
C LYS A 35 2.44 -0.73 -10.84
N SER A 36 1.84 -0.60 -12.02
CA SER A 36 2.31 0.36 -13.03
C SER A 36 2.20 1.81 -12.56
N THR A 37 1.24 2.12 -11.67
CA THR A 37 1.09 3.45 -11.08
C THR A 37 2.22 3.73 -10.08
N ILE A 38 2.54 2.77 -9.21
CA ILE A 38 3.66 2.86 -8.27
C ILE A 38 4.98 3.01 -9.02
N ASP A 39 5.26 2.18 -10.04
CA ASP A 39 6.47 2.25 -10.87
C ASP A 39 6.67 3.64 -11.51
N ARG A 40 5.57 4.33 -11.86
CA ARG A 40 5.61 5.68 -12.42
C ARG A 40 5.83 6.73 -11.34
N LEU A 41 5.13 6.60 -10.21
CA LEU A 41 5.16 7.56 -9.11
C LEU A 41 6.45 7.48 -8.27
N SER A 42 7.12 6.33 -8.23
CA SER A 42 8.40 6.12 -7.53
C SER A 42 9.54 7.01 -8.04
N ARG A 43 9.41 7.52 -9.27
CA ARG A 43 10.32 8.54 -9.82
C ARG A 43 10.25 9.88 -9.08
N ARG A 44 9.11 10.18 -8.45
CA ARG A 44 8.83 11.44 -7.74
C ARG A 44 8.71 11.24 -6.23
N TYR A 45 8.12 10.13 -5.80
CA TYR A 45 7.83 9.85 -4.40
C TYR A 45 8.63 8.65 -3.90
N ASP A 46 8.44 8.30 -2.63
CA ASP A 46 9.07 7.13 -2.04
C ASP A 46 8.33 5.85 -2.48
N GLU A 47 9.04 4.91 -3.10
CA GLU A 47 8.43 3.67 -3.64
C GLU A 47 7.86 2.81 -2.53
N GLU A 48 8.65 2.56 -1.50
CA GLU A 48 8.25 1.74 -0.35
C GLU A 48 7.02 2.35 0.34
N LEU A 49 6.98 3.67 0.50
CA LEU A 49 5.77 4.35 0.98
C LEU A 49 4.55 4.05 0.11
N LEU A 50 4.66 4.22 -1.21
CA LEU A 50 3.54 3.98 -2.13
C LEU A 50 3.04 2.53 -2.06
N GLU A 51 3.93 1.57 -1.83
CA GLU A 51 3.56 0.17 -1.60
C GLU A 51 2.86 -0.04 -0.26
N LYS A 52 3.35 0.58 0.83
CA LYS A 52 2.70 0.49 2.15
C LYS A 52 1.33 1.19 2.18
N LEU A 53 1.10 2.19 1.31
CA LEU A 53 -0.21 2.85 1.19
C LEU A 53 -1.33 1.87 0.77
N ILE A 54 -1.02 0.71 0.20
CA ILE A 54 -2.01 -0.34 -0.09
C ILE A 54 -2.62 -0.90 1.21
N TYR A 55 -1.88 -0.89 2.32
CA TYR A 55 -2.28 -1.59 3.55
C TYR A 55 -2.73 -0.67 4.68
N VAL A 56 -2.76 0.65 4.44
CA VAL A 56 -3.27 1.63 5.41
C VAL A 56 -4.72 1.98 5.13
N ARG A 57 -5.42 2.44 6.17
CA ARG A 57 -6.72 3.09 6.01
C ARG A 57 -6.59 4.32 5.10
N ARG A 58 -7.67 4.63 4.40
CA ARG A 58 -7.77 5.82 3.55
C ARG A 58 -7.53 7.11 4.34
N LEU A 59 -6.76 8.01 3.75
CA LEU A 59 -6.63 9.41 4.13
C LEU A 59 -7.67 10.19 3.32
N ASP A 60 -8.63 10.79 4.02
CA ASP A 60 -9.67 11.64 3.44
C ASP A 60 -9.64 13.03 4.06
N ALA A 61 -10.45 13.95 3.53
CA ALA A 61 -10.48 15.33 3.98
C ALA A 61 -10.82 15.47 5.48
N SER A 62 -11.66 14.59 6.04
CA SER A 62 -12.03 14.65 7.46
C SER A 62 -10.86 14.27 8.38
N LEU A 63 -9.99 13.38 7.88
CA LEU A 63 -8.78 12.95 8.57
C LEU A 63 -7.73 14.07 8.58
N VAL A 64 -7.61 14.82 7.48
CA VAL A 64 -6.70 15.98 7.38
C VAL A 64 -7.10 17.11 8.35
N GLU A 65 -8.40 17.34 8.53
CA GLU A 65 -8.90 18.39 9.43
C GLU A 65 -8.81 18.04 10.93
N ASN A 66 -8.54 16.77 11.26
CA ASN A 66 -8.45 16.29 12.63
C ASN A 66 -7.04 15.80 12.97
N GLN A 67 -6.31 16.61 13.74
CA GLN A 67 -4.94 16.31 14.14
C GLN A 67 -4.78 14.96 14.83
N GLU A 68 -5.67 14.59 15.76
CA GLU A 68 -5.60 13.31 16.48
C GLU A 68 -5.80 12.12 15.52
N ALA A 69 -6.72 12.27 14.55
CA ALA A 69 -6.93 11.25 13.54
C ALA A 69 -5.71 11.11 12.62
N MET A 70 -5.11 12.24 12.21
CA MET A 70 -3.91 12.26 11.38
C MET A 70 -2.72 11.63 12.10
N ASP A 71 -2.52 11.93 13.38
CA ASP A 71 -1.47 11.31 14.19
C ASP A 71 -1.67 9.79 14.28
N GLY A 72 -2.91 9.33 14.43
CA GLY A 72 -3.25 7.91 14.36
C GLY A 72 -2.91 7.28 13.01
N TRP A 73 -3.23 7.96 11.91
CA TRP A 73 -2.90 7.49 10.56
C TRP A 73 -1.39 7.38 10.32
N LEU A 74 -0.62 8.35 10.80
CA LEU A 74 0.85 8.31 10.76
C LEU A 74 1.40 7.19 11.62
N ALA A 75 0.82 6.96 12.80
CA ALA A 75 1.20 5.89 13.72
C ALA A 75 0.90 4.49 13.17
N ASP A 76 -0.12 4.34 12.32
CA ASP A 76 -0.39 3.08 11.61
C ASP A 76 0.65 2.84 10.51
N LEU A 77 1.00 3.88 9.73
CA LEU A 77 1.89 3.78 8.58
C LEU A 77 3.38 3.64 8.95
N LEU A 78 3.84 4.41 9.94
CA LEU A 78 5.25 4.51 10.31
C LEU A 78 5.92 3.16 10.65
N PRO A 79 5.30 2.25 11.45
CA PRO A 79 5.88 0.94 11.75
C PRO A 79 6.04 0.07 10.50
N MET A 80 5.13 0.15 9.53
CA MET A 80 5.23 -0.61 8.28
C MET A 80 6.38 -0.15 7.39
N LEU A 81 6.78 1.13 7.46
CA LEU A 81 7.96 1.65 6.76
C LEU A 81 9.26 1.33 7.48
N ASN A 82 9.23 1.14 8.80
CA ASN A 82 10.40 0.80 9.59
C ASN A 82 10.59 -0.72 9.72
N SER A 83 9.61 -1.55 9.35
CA SER A 83 9.68 -3.02 9.49
C SER A 83 10.80 -3.66 8.67
N ASP A 84 11.13 -3.05 7.53
CA ASP A 84 12.06 -3.60 6.55
C ASP A 84 13.44 -2.90 6.58
N LEU A 85 13.63 -1.93 7.49
CA LEU A 85 14.85 -1.13 7.60
C LEU A 85 15.97 -1.81 8.40
N GLY A 86 17.22 -1.52 8.02
CA GLY A 86 18.40 -1.97 8.74
C GLY A 86 18.66 -1.22 10.06
N ILE A 87 19.55 -1.76 10.90
CA ILE A 87 19.90 -1.19 12.23
C ILE A 87 20.42 0.26 12.17
N SER A 88 21.00 0.68 11.05
CA SER A 88 21.52 2.04 10.83
C SER A 88 20.62 2.90 9.94
N GLU A 89 19.35 2.51 9.82
CA GLU A 89 18.35 3.17 9.01
C GLU A 89 17.14 3.56 9.87
N SER A 90 16.50 4.67 9.52
CA SER A 90 15.26 5.09 10.18
C SER A 90 14.39 5.88 9.21
N CYS A 91 13.07 5.78 9.40
CA CYS A 91 12.09 6.61 8.71
C CYS A 91 11.26 7.37 9.76
N GLU A 92 11.01 8.66 9.52
CA GLU A 92 10.05 9.48 10.24
C GLU A 92 9.01 10.05 9.27
N LEU A 93 7.79 10.24 9.76
CA LEU A 93 6.69 10.83 9.00
C LEU A 93 6.10 12.02 9.74
N LYS A 94 5.82 13.10 9.01
CA LYS A 94 5.17 14.30 9.54
C LYS A 94 4.16 14.83 8.54
N TRP A 95 2.93 15.11 8.99
CA TRP A 95 2.01 15.93 8.20
C TRP A 95 2.32 17.41 8.45
N LEU A 96 2.56 18.16 7.38
CA LEU A 96 2.85 19.59 7.43
C LEU A 96 1.68 20.37 6.87
N ASN A 97 1.21 21.38 7.59
CA ASN A 97 0.22 22.33 7.10
C ASN A 97 0.86 23.39 6.18
N GLU A 98 0.04 24.14 5.45
CA GLU A 98 0.49 25.18 4.49
C GLU A 98 1.45 26.20 5.12
N SER A 99 1.23 26.55 6.40
CA SER A 99 2.09 27.48 7.14
C SER A 99 3.46 26.90 7.50
N GLU A 100 3.57 25.57 7.58
CA GLU A 100 4.79 24.87 8.00
C GLU A 100 5.72 24.59 6.81
N THR A 101 5.15 24.37 5.61
CA THR A 101 5.94 24.10 4.39
C THR A 101 6.57 25.35 3.79
N GLY A 102 5.99 26.53 4.03
CA GLY A 102 6.43 27.80 3.43
C GLY A 102 6.19 27.90 1.92
N THR A 103 5.59 26.88 1.30
CA THR A 103 5.21 26.84 -0.12
C THR A 103 3.73 27.16 -0.34
N GLY A 104 2.94 27.19 0.75
CA GLY A 104 1.49 27.31 0.68
C GLY A 104 0.78 26.00 0.33
N GLU A 105 1.47 24.87 0.40
CA GLU A 105 0.89 23.53 0.18
C GLU A 105 1.03 22.71 1.46
N ALA A 106 -0.05 22.08 1.93
CA ALA A 106 0.03 21.05 2.98
C ALA A 106 0.47 19.71 2.38
N GLY A 107 0.97 18.79 3.20
CA GLY A 107 1.30 17.44 2.73
C GLY A 107 2.09 16.59 3.71
N LEU A 108 2.45 15.39 3.25
CA LEU A 108 3.23 14.42 4.01
C LEU A 108 4.72 14.60 3.73
N LEU A 109 5.50 14.85 4.78
CA LEU A 109 6.95 14.78 4.77
C LEU A 109 7.40 13.40 5.24
N VAL A 110 8.31 12.81 4.45
CA VAL A 110 8.96 11.53 4.72
C VAL A 110 10.45 11.79 4.88
N GLU A 111 10.97 11.59 6.08
CA GLU A 111 12.38 11.80 6.40
C GLU A 111 13.04 10.44 6.59
N ARG A 112 13.94 10.06 5.68
CA ARG A 112 14.70 8.82 5.78
C ARG A 112 16.14 9.09 6.14
N LYS A 113 16.69 8.30 7.04
CA LYS A 113 18.11 8.33 7.38
C LYS A 113 18.73 6.99 7.05
N VAL A 114 19.79 6.98 6.25
CA VAL A 114 20.54 5.77 5.89
C VAL A 114 22.02 6.03 6.16
N HIS A 115 22.63 5.25 7.04
CA HIS A 115 24.05 5.40 7.43
C HIS A 115 24.44 6.85 7.81
N GLY A 116 23.53 7.55 8.49
CA GLY A 116 23.75 8.94 8.92
C GLY A 116 23.38 10.02 7.90
N ILE A 117 23.04 9.65 6.67
CA ILE A 117 22.63 10.58 5.61
C ILE A 117 21.10 10.69 5.62
N SER A 118 20.58 11.90 5.82
CA SER A 118 19.15 12.18 5.74
C SER A 118 18.72 12.54 4.32
N THR A 119 17.57 12.02 3.90
CA THR A 119 16.90 12.33 2.64
C THR A 119 15.42 12.56 2.91
N ASP A 120 14.91 13.68 2.42
CA ASP A 120 13.53 14.08 2.64
C ASP A 120 12.75 14.01 1.34
N LYS A 121 11.54 13.46 1.39
CA LYS A 121 10.59 13.43 0.29
C LYS A 121 9.26 14.03 0.75
N PHE A 122 8.72 14.93 -0.07
CA PHE A 122 7.45 15.60 0.20
C PHE A 122 6.37 15.13 -0.77
N ILE A 123 5.19 14.84 -0.23
CA ILE A 123 4.00 14.44 -0.98
C ILE A 123 2.90 15.46 -0.70
N PRO A 124 2.51 16.26 -1.70
CA PRO A 124 1.50 17.30 -1.50
C PRO A 124 0.15 16.67 -1.17
N ALA A 125 -0.67 17.36 -0.36
CA ALA A 125 -1.99 16.91 0.04
C ALA A 125 -2.89 16.56 -1.16
N ASP A 126 -2.76 17.30 -2.27
CA ASP A 126 -3.49 17.06 -3.52
C ASP A 126 -3.26 15.66 -4.10
N PHE A 127 -2.11 15.01 -3.80
CA PHE A 127 -1.86 13.63 -4.20
C PHE A 127 -2.95 12.69 -3.66
N PHE A 128 -3.41 12.90 -2.42
CA PHE A 128 -4.41 12.06 -1.77
C PHE A 128 -5.83 12.29 -2.32
N ALA A 129 -6.01 13.28 -3.20
CA ALA A 129 -7.25 13.48 -3.97
C ALA A 129 -7.21 12.85 -5.38
N THR A 130 -6.05 12.33 -5.81
CA THR A 130 -5.86 11.81 -7.17
C THR A 130 -6.54 10.46 -7.43
N VAL A 131 -6.73 10.13 -8.70
CA VAL A 131 -7.21 8.80 -9.13
C VAL A 131 -6.14 7.74 -8.85
N GLU A 132 -4.86 8.08 -8.95
CA GLU A 132 -3.76 7.19 -8.60
C GLU A 132 -3.81 6.72 -7.16
N TYR A 133 -3.94 7.65 -6.20
CA TYR A 133 -4.08 7.30 -4.79
C TYR A 133 -5.33 6.46 -4.54
N ARG A 134 -6.45 6.83 -5.17
CA ARG A 134 -7.71 6.07 -5.07
C ARG A 134 -7.53 4.62 -5.51
N ASN A 135 -6.88 4.37 -6.65
CA ASN A 135 -6.65 3.02 -7.15
C ASN A 135 -5.78 2.19 -6.19
N ILE A 136 -4.77 2.81 -5.56
CA ILE A 136 -3.91 2.17 -4.55
C ILE A 136 -4.75 1.71 -3.35
N ILE A 137 -5.58 2.60 -2.80
CA ILE A 137 -6.42 2.30 -1.63
C ILE A 137 -7.51 1.27 -1.95
N GLU A 138 -8.20 1.41 -3.09
CA GLU A 138 -9.25 0.47 -3.49
C GLU A 138 -8.70 -0.95 -3.71
N LEU A 139 -7.45 -1.08 -4.18
CA LEU A 139 -6.78 -2.40 -4.22
C LEU A 139 -6.56 -2.93 -2.80
N GLY A 140 -6.09 -2.09 -1.88
CA GLY A 140 -5.93 -2.43 -0.47
C GLY A 140 -7.20 -2.96 0.18
N GLU A 141 -8.30 -2.25 0.01
CA GLU A 141 -9.63 -2.62 0.51
C GLU A 141 -10.11 -3.95 -0.09
N LYS A 142 -9.86 -4.18 -1.39
CA LYS A 142 -10.16 -5.48 -2.03
C LYS A 142 -9.30 -6.59 -1.43
N LEU A 143 -8.02 -6.35 -1.18
CA LEU A 143 -7.11 -7.37 -0.65
C LEU A 143 -7.43 -7.70 0.82
N SER A 144 -7.71 -6.71 1.65
CA SER A 144 -8.06 -6.94 3.06
C SER A 144 -9.36 -7.74 3.20
N GLY A 145 -10.37 -7.48 2.36
CA GLY A 145 -11.60 -8.26 2.33
C GLY A 145 -11.45 -9.70 1.79
N LEU A 146 -10.30 -10.04 1.20
CA LEU A 146 -10.02 -11.35 0.61
C LEU A 146 -8.95 -12.16 1.35
N LEU A 147 -8.22 -11.57 2.30
CA LEU A 147 -7.07 -12.20 2.96
C LEU A 147 -7.32 -12.47 4.45
N ASP A 148 -8.59 -12.61 4.87
CA ASP A 148 -8.90 -13.20 6.16
C ASP A 148 -8.22 -14.58 6.31
N ASP A 149 -7.87 -14.93 7.56
CA ASP A 149 -6.82 -15.88 8.02
C ASP A 149 -6.66 -17.26 7.32
N ASP A 150 -7.54 -17.66 6.40
CA ASP A 150 -7.59 -18.98 5.76
C ASP A 150 -7.30 -18.99 4.24
N ALA A 151 -6.82 -17.88 3.64
CA ALA A 151 -6.60 -17.77 2.19
C ALA A 151 -5.43 -18.59 1.62
N PHE A 152 -5.66 -19.27 0.47
CA PHE A 152 -4.64 -20.05 -0.25
C PHE A 152 -4.71 -19.89 -1.79
N VAL A 153 -3.57 -19.71 -2.45
CA VAL A 153 -3.52 -19.64 -3.93
C VAL A 153 -3.39 -21.04 -4.53
N GLN A 154 -4.27 -21.45 -5.45
CA GLN A 154 -4.16 -22.73 -6.17
C GLN A 154 -4.01 -22.51 -7.68
N ARG A 155 -2.85 -22.87 -8.22
CA ARG A 155 -2.57 -22.80 -9.66
C ARG A 155 -2.66 -24.19 -10.31
N GLY A 156 -3.75 -24.48 -10.99
CA GLY A 156 -3.98 -25.75 -11.71
C GLY A 156 -4.08 -26.98 -10.79
N GLU A 157 -3.62 -28.16 -11.27
CA GLU A 157 -3.69 -29.45 -10.54
C GLU A 157 -2.59 -29.64 -9.47
N LYS A 158 -1.65 -28.70 -9.32
CA LYS A 158 -0.59 -28.80 -8.32
C LYS A 158 -0.91 -27.92 -7.12
N ASN A 159 -1.21 -28.57 -5.99
CA ASN A 159 -1.28 -27.91 -4.68
C ASN A 159 0.11 -27.40 -4.29
N ILE A 160 0.38 -26.14 -4.59
CA ILE A 160 1.52 -25.44 -4.00
C ILE A 160 1.02 -24.94 -2.64
N ARG A 161 1.42 -25.63 -1.56
CA ARG A 161 1.25 -25.07 -0.22
C ARG A 161 2.15 -23.83 -0.12
N SER A 162 1.53 -22.71 0.25
CA SER A 162 2.11 -21.41 0.61
C SER A 162 2.55 -20.51 -0.54
N VAL A 163 1.82 -19.40 -0.71
CA VAL A 163 2.38 -18.05 -0.58
C VAL A 163 1.31 -17.18 0.10
N VAL A 164 1.49 -16.88 1.38
CA VAL A 164 0.78 -15.78 2.03
C VAL A 164 1.25 -14.50 1.32
N PHE A 165 0.38 -13.88 0.51
CA PHE A 165 0.63 -12.55 -0.03
C PHE A 165 0.47 -11.55 1.13
N GLY A 166 1.55 -11.35 1.89
CA GLY A 166 1.57 -10.42 3.02
C GLY A 166 1.66 -11.11 4.38
N ARG A 167 2.84 -11.63 4.75
CA ARG A 167 3.23 -11.76 6.16
C ARG A 167 4.74 -11.55 6.30
N HIS A 168 5.10 -10.35 6.71
CA HIS A 168 6.03 -10.13 7.82
C HIS A 168 5.52 -8.91 8.60
N LEU A 169 4.49 -9.13 9.41
CA LEU A 169 4.27 -8.34 10.62
C LEU A 169 4.19 -9.33 11.78
N ASN A 170 4.98 -9.02 12.81
CA ASN A 170 5.15 -9.66 14.12
C ASN A 170 6.14 -10.83 14.22
N GLY A 171 7.35 -10.46 14.65
CA GLY A 171 8.35 -11.27 15.34
C GLY A 171 9.34 -10.34 16.04
#